data_AF-W2PBA6-F1
#
_entry.id   AF-W2PBA6-F1
#
_cell.length_a   1.000
_cell.length_b   1.000
_cell.length_c   1.000
_cell.angle_alpha   90.00
_cell.angle_beta   90.00
_cell.angle_gamma   90.00
#
_symmetry.space_group_name_H-M   'P 1'
#
loop_
_entity.id
_entity.type
_entity.pdbx_description
1 polymer ?
#
loop_
_entity_poly.entity_id
_entity_poly.type
_entity_poly.pdbx_seq_one_letter_code
_entity_poly.pdbx_strand_id
1 'polypeptide(L)'
;MFSSSVSKAASKKYLRNSELYDDILRDNVKYYEALAVWKTQEYSVGEVERAVKKLGRDSDEITYITNGYKAFLENGDIRLQ
;
A
#
# COMPACT_ATOMS: atom_id res chain seq x y z
N MET A 1 -17.75 17.19 -5.73
CA MET A 1 -17.17 16.93 -4.40
C MET A 1 -17.64 15.57 -3.95
N PHE A 2 -16.79 14.55 -3.98
CA PHE A 2 -17.14 13.25 -3.40
C PHE A 2 -16.98 13.34 -1.89
N SER A 3 -18.03 12.95 -1.17
CA SER A 3 -18.12 13.03 0.28
C SER A 3 -16.90 12.37 0.94
N SER A 4 -16.13 13.18 1.68
CA SER A 4 -14.84 12.83 2.28
C SER A 4 -14.87 11.65 3.28
N SER A 5 -16.07 11.22 3.65
CA SER A 5 -16.32 10.09 4.55
C SER A 5 -16.38 8.75 3.81
N VAL A 6 -16.94 8.73 2.60
CA VAL A 6 -17.07 7.51 1.77
C VAL A 6 -15.72 7.12 1.19
N SER A 7 -14.88 8.10 0.85
CA SER A 7 -13.49 7.85 0.43
C SER A 7 -12.67 7.21 1.55
N LYS A 8 -12.62 7.81 2.75
CA LYS A 8 -11.78 7.32 3.86
C LYS A 8 -12.13 5.91 4.36
N ALA A 9 -13.41 5.52 4.32
CA ALA A 9 -13.83 4.18 4.72
C ALA A 9 -13.38 3.11 3.70
N ALA A 10 -13.54 3.39 2.41
CA ALA A 10 -13.06 2.53 1.34
C ALA A 10 -11.52 2.43 1.35
N SER A 11 -10.84 3.55 1.58
CA SER A 11 -9.38 3.63 1.77
C SER A 11 -8.89 2.72 2.90
N LYS A 12 -9.48 2.84 4.10
CA LYS A 12 -9.14 1.96 5.24
C LYS A 12 -9.44 0.48 4.97
N LYS A 13 -10.49 0.17 4.21
CA LYS A 13 -10.82 -1.20 3.81
C LYS A 13 -9.73 -1.77 2.89
N TYR A 14 -9.21 -0.97 1.96
CA TYR A 14 -8.14 -1.37 1.05
C TYR A 14 -6.87 -1.77 1.79
N LEU A 15 -6.37 -0.91 2.71
CA LEU A 15 -5.17 -1.22 3.51
C LEU A 15 -5.32 -2.43 4.44
N ARG A 16 -6.56 -2.84 4.76
CA ARG A 16 -6.81 -3.99 5.64
C ARG A 16 -7.20 -5.24 4.87
N ASN A 17 -7.12 -5.23 3.54
CA ASN A 17 -7.39 -6.41 2.75
C ASN A 17 -6.19 -7.36 2.84
N SER A 18 -6.35 -8.52 3.49
CA SER A 18 -5.27 -9.51 3.59
C SER A 18 -4.84 -10.04 2.23
N GLU A 19 -5.80 -10.26 1.33
CA GLU A 19 -5.55 -10.82 -0.01
C GLU A 19 -4.65 -9.90 -0.85
N LEU A 20 -4.80 -8.58 -0.69
CA LEU A 20 -3.90 -7.61 -1.33
C LEU A 20 -2.45 -7.92 -0.99
N TYR A 21 -2.14 -8.20 0.28
CA TYR A 21 -0.77 -8.46 0.71
C TYR A 21 -0.25 -9.82 0.22
N ASP A 22 -1.11 -10.83 0.08
CA ASP A 22 -0.72 -12.09 -0.53
C ASP A 22 -0.42 -11.92 -2.04
N ASP A 23 -1.23 -11.12 -2.73
CA ASP A 23 -1.08 -10.84 -4.16
C ASP A 23 0.22 -10.07 -4.45
N ILE A 24 0.50 -8.99 -3.70
CA ILE A 24 1.70 -8.18 -3.96
C ILE A 24 3.02 -8.91 -3.64
N LEU A 25 2.99 -9.97 -2.83
CA LEU A 25 4.15 -10.81 -2.55
C LEU A 25 4.43 -11.83 -3.67
N ARG A 26 3.46 -12.07 -4.55
CA ARG A 26 3.52 -13.09 -5.61
C ARG A 26 3.52 -12.51 -7.01
N ASP A 27 3.03 -11.28 -7.17
CA ASP A 27 2.86 -10.63 -8.46
C ASP A 27 3.43 -9.20 -8.41
N ASN A 28 4.48 -8.96 -9.19
CA ASN A 28 5.14 -7.67 -9.30
C ASN A 28 4.22 -6.59 -9.90
N VAL A 29 3.31 -6.94 -10.82
CA VAL A 29 2.34 -5.99 -11.38
C VAL A 29 1.40 -5.52 -10.27
N LYS A 30 0.87 -6.46 -9.48
CA LYS A 30 0.03 -6.14 -8.32
C LYS A 30 0.76 -5.34 -7.27
N TYR A 31 2.02 -5.64 -7.04
CA TYR A 31 2.88 -4.88 -6.17
C TYR A 31 2.94 -3.41 -6.57
N TYR A 32 3.29 -3.11 -7.82
CA TYR A 32 3.36 -1.74 -8.30
C TYR A 32 1.99 -1.03 -8.36
N GLU A 33 0.93 -1.74 -8.75
CA GLU A 33 -0.45 -1.22 -8.68
C GLU A 33 -0.80 -0.77 -7.26
N ALA A 34 -0.46 -1.58 -6.25
CA ALA A 34 -0.72 -1.25 -4.86
C ALA A 34 0.05 0.00 -4.40
N LEU A 35 1.33 0.12 -4.77
CA LEU A 35 2.14 1.31 -4.45
C LEU A 35 1.54 2.58 -5.07
N ALA A 36 1.10 2.50 -6.33
CA ALA A 36 0.45 3.61 -7.02
C ALA A 36 -0.87 4.01 -6.33
N VAL A 37 -1.72 3.04 -5.97
CA VAL A 37 -2.95 3.30 -5.22
C VAL A 37 -2.64 3.95 -3.87
N TRP A 38 -1.66 3.47 -3.13
CA TRP A 38 -1.27 4.07 -1.84
C TRP A 38 -0.83 5.52 -1.99
N LYS A 39 -0.05 5.83 -3.02
CA LYS A 39 0.35 7.20 -3.35
C LYS A 39 -0.86 8.07 -3.71
N THR A 40 -1.77 7.60 -4.56
CA THR A 40 -2.99 8.34 -4.95
C THR A 40 -3.93 8.58 -3.77
N GLN A 41 -3.98 7.65 -2.82
CA GLN A 41 -4.75 7.78 -1.59
C GLN A 41 -4.01 8.56 -0.49
N GLU A 42 -2.81 9.07 -0.79
CA GLU A 42 -1.96 9.84 0.12
C GLU A 42 -1.63 9.12 1.43
N TYR A 43 -1.51 7.78 1.39
CA TYR A 43 -1.11 7.04 2.58
C TYR A 43 0.34 7.32 2.94
N SER A 44 0.56 7.61 4.21
CA SER A 44 1.90 7.64 4.78
C SER A 44 2.49 6.22 4.87
N VAL A 45 3.82 6.11 4.82
CA VAL A 45 4.53 4.84 5.06
C VAL A 45 4.12 4.22 6.40
N GLY A 46 3.93 5.04 7.44
CA GLY A 46 3.47 4.57 8.75
C GLY A 46 2.02 4.06 8.77
N GLU A 47 1.15 4.50 7.86
CA GLU A 47 -0.20 3.90 7.71
C GLU A 47 -0.15 2.52 7.09
N VAL A 48 0.68 2.34 6.05
CA VAL A 48 0.91 1.04 5.41
C VAL A 48 1.53 0.08 6.43
N GLU A 49 2.60 0.48 7.12
CA GLU A 49 3.27 -0.33 8.14
C GLU A 49 2.31 -0.80 9.24
N ARG A 50 1.49 0.10 9.78
CA ARG A 50 0.49 -0.25 10.80
C ARG A 50 -0.58 -1.20 10.27
N ALA A 51 -0.94 -1.11 9.00
CA ALA A 51 -1.94 -1.98 8.40
C ALA A 51 -1.40 -3.40 8.22
N VAL A 52 -0.19 -3.53 7.67
CA VAL A 52 0.53 -4.80 7.50
C VAL A 52 0.73 -5.49 8.86
N LYS A 53 1.18 -4.75 9.89
CA LYS A 53 1.30 -5.25 11.27
C LYS A 53 -0.01 -5.77 11.84
N LYS A 54 -1.13 -5.08 11.60
CA LYS A 54 -2.47 -5.50 12.08
C LYS A 54 -2.97 -6.77 11.41
N LEU A 55 -2.43 -7.12 10.26
CA LEU A 55 -2.73 -8.36 9.54
C LEU A 55 -1.86 -9.53 9.99
N GLY A 56 -0.92 -9.32 10.94
CA GLY A 56 -0.09 -10.40 11.47
C GLY A 56 1.00 -10.91 10.53
N ARG A 57 1.40 -10.08 9.56
CA ARG A 57 2.51 -10.35 8.64
C ARG A 57 3.85 -10.34 9.37
N ASP A 58 4.82 -11.08 8.85
CA ASP A 58 6.13 -11.19 9.50
C ASP A 58 6.99 -9.93 9.30
N SER A 59 8.09 -9.84 10.04
CA SER A 59 8.98 -8.66 10.03
C SER A 59 9.62 -8.40 8.68
N ASP A 60 9.89 -9.45 7.91
CA ASP A 60 10.59 -9.37 6.64
C ASP A 60 9.63 -8.88 5.56
N GLU A 61 8.40 -9.39 5.55
CA GLU A 61 7.30 -8.90 4.71
C GLU A 61 6.99 -7.42 5.00
N ILE A 62 6.88 -7.04 6.28
CA ILE A 62 6.68 -5.64 6.68
C ILE A 62 7.80 -4.76 6.14
N THR A 63 9.05 -5.19 6.31
CA THR A 63 10.24 -4.44 5.88
C THR A 63 10.29 -4.31 4.36
N TYR A 64 10.02 -5.39 3.62
CA TYR A 64 9.98 -5.40 2.16
C TYR A 64 8.96 -4.39 1.63
N ILE A 65 7.71 -4.46 2.11
CA ILE A 65 6.62 -3.60 1.66
C ILE A 65 6.88 -2.13 1.99
N THR A 66 7.32 -1.85 3.22
CA THR A 66 7.53 -0.46 3.69
C THR A 66 8.71 0.21 3.02
N ASN A 67 9.83 -0.51 2.85
CA ASN A 67 11.00 0.01 2.13
C ASN A 67 10.70 0.24 0.66
N GLY A 68 9.99 -0.69 0.02
CA GLY A 68 9.65 -0.52 -1.38
C GLY A 68 8.63 0.61 -1.63
N TYR A 69 7.66 0.80 -0.73
CA TYR A 69 6.78 1.98 -0.81
C TYR A 69 7.55 3.29 -0.56
N LYS A 70 8.46 3.31 0.42
CA LYS A 70 9.34 4.46 0.65
C LYS A 70 10.18 4.80 -0.58
N ALA A 71 10.81 3.79 -1.18
CA ALA A 71 11.59 3.96 -2.41
C ALA A 71 10.72 4.44 -3.59
N PHE A 72 9.47 3.98 -3.69
CA PHE A 72 8.53 4.42 -4.71
C PHE A 72 8.13 5.90 -4.55
N LEU A 73 7.96 6.37 -3.31
CA LEU A 73 7.70 7.78 -3.02
C LEU A 73 8.91 8.67 -3.33
N GLU A 74 10.12 8.20 -2.96
CA GLU A 74 11.38 8.93 -3.18
C GLU A 74 11.76 9.03 -4.67
N ASN A 75 11.52 7.98 -5.46
CA ASN A 75 11.87 7.93 -6.88
C ASN A 75 10.85 8.59 -7.80
N GLY A 76 9.76 9.17 -7.28
CA GLY A 76 8.83 10.06 -7.98
C GLY A 76 8.41 9.64 -9.38
N ASP A 77 7.23 9.02 -9.53
CA ASP A 77 6.53 8.83 -10.83
C ASP A 77 7.46 8.26 -11.92
N ILE A 78 8.18 7.18 -11.60
CA ILE A 78 8.58 6.24 -12.65
C ILE A 78 7.26 5.67 -13.17
N ARG A 79 6.69 6.35 -14.17
CA ARG A 79 5.63 5.81 -15.02
C ARG A 79 6.11 4.42 -15.39
N LEU A 80 5.44 3.40 -14.84
CA LEU A 80 5.52 2.06 -15.40
C LEU A 80 5.04 2.23 -16.85
N GLN A 81 6.01 2.32 -17.75
CA GLN A 81 5.80 2.41 -19.18
C GLN A 81 5.33 1.07 -19.71
#